data_AF-A0A2S3XBJ9-F1
#
_entry.id   AF-A0A2S3XBJ9-F1
#
_cell.length_a   1.000
_cell.length_b   1.000
_cell.length_c   1.000
_cell.angle_alpha   90.00
_cell.angle_beta   90.00
_cell.angle_gamma   90.00
#
_symmetry.space_group_name_H-M   'P 1'
#
loop_
_entity.id
_entity.type
_entity.pdbx_description
1 polymer ?
#
loop_
_entity_poly.entity_id
_entity_poly.type
_entity_poly.pdbx_seq_one_letter_code
_entity_poly.pdbx_strand_id
1 'polypeptide(L)' 'MNNQWVSSAIVGPRTEEQWDTYGGALAVKITAEDEAFIDSLVTPGHASTPGFNDVAHYVSGRLARS' A
#
# COMPACT_ATOMS: atom_id res chain seq x y z
N MET A 1 1.77 -4.55 7.82
CA MET A 1 1.10 -4.37 6.52
C MET A 1 -0.13 -5.29 6.43
N ASN A 2 -1.31 -4.70 6.26
CA ASN A 2 -2.60 -5.39 6.29
C ASN A 2 -3.06 -5.88 4.90
N ASN A 3 -2.27 -6.74 4.27
CA ASN A 3 -2.64 -7.40 3.03
C ASN A 3 -2.09 -8.82 3.00
N GLN A 4 -2.97 -9.83 2.94
CA GLN A 4 -2.62 -11.25 2.91
C GLN A 4 -1.81 -11.63 1.66
N TRP A 5 -1.99 -10.92 0.55
CA TRP A 5 -1.32 -11.23 -0.73
C TRP A 5 0.11 -10.69 -0.81
N VAL A 6 0.53 -9.86 0.14
CA VAL A 6 1.88 -9.29 0.14
C VAL A 6 2.72 -9.95 1.22
N SER A 7 3.81 -10.60 0.83
CA SER A 7 4.75 -11.24 1.74
C SER A 7 5.93 -10.35 2.14
N SER A 8 6.34 -9.44 1.27
CA SER A 8 7.47 -8.53 1.50
C SER A 8 7.32 -7.25 0.67
N ALA A 9 8.10 -6.23 1.04
CA ALA A 9 8.27 -5.01 0.26
C ALA A 9 9.72 -4.91 -0.23
N ILE A 10 9.90 -4.61 -1.50
CA ILE A 10 11.21 -4.33 -2.08
C ILE A 10 11.43 -2.83 -2.00
N VAL A 11 12.56 -2.41 -1.42
CA VAL A 11 12.96 -1.01 -1.34
C VAL A 11 14.15 -0.74 -2.25
N GLY A 12 14.19 0.44 -2.86
CA GLY A 12 15.28 0.86 -3.76
C GLY A 12 15.91 2.19 -3.31
N PRO A 13 16.62 2.22 -2.17
CA PRO A 13 17.31 3.44 -1.74
C PRO A 13 18.50 3.75 -2.64
N ARG A 14 18.77 5.04 -2.81
CA ARG A 14 19.95 5.56 -3.50
C ARG A 14 21.07 5.94 -2.53
N THR A 15 20.77 6.06 -1.24
CA THR A 15 21.70 6.45 -0.17
C THR A 15 21.45 5.61 1.08
N GLU A 16 22.45 5.52 1.96
CA GLU A 16 22.32 4.82 3.25
C GLU A 16 21.28 5.49 4.15
N GLU A 17 21.21 6.81 4.15
CA GLU A 17 20.20 7.56 4.92
C GLU A 17 18.76 7.19 4.50
N GLN A 18 18.53 6.90 3.21
CA GLN A 18 17.23 6.40 2.74
C GLN A 18 16.96 4.99 3.25
N TRP A 19 17.99 4.12 3.25
CA TRP A 19 17.89 2.77 3.80
C TRP A 19 17.50 2.81 5.29
N ASP A 20 18.21 3.61 6.09
CA ASP A 20 17.93 3.81 7.51
C ASP A 20 16.50 4.34 7.74
N THR A 21 16.08 5.32 6.93
CA THR A 21 14.73 5.89 7.02
C THR A 21 13.65 4.86 6.72
N TYR A 22 13.83 4.02 5.71
CA TYR A 22 12.85 2.99 5.34
C TYR A 22 12.69 1.94 6.45
N GLY A 23 13.75 1.62 7.18
CA GLY A 23 13.69 0.70 8.33
C GLY A 23 12.66 1.13 9.38
N GLY A 24 12.47 2.44 9.58
CA GLY A 24 11.47 2.99 10.49
C GLY A 24 10.03 2.59 10.17
N ALA A 25 9.73 2.26 8.91
CA ALA A 25 8.40 1.80 8.49
C ALA A 25 7.97 0.49 9.18
N LEU A 26 8.92 -0.33 9.63
CA LEU A 26 8.64 -1.58 10.35
C LEU A 26 8.01 -1.36 11.74
N ALA A 27 8.23 -0.19 12.34
CA ALA A 27 7.66 0.17 13.64
C ALA A 27 6.26 0.81 13.52
N VAL A 28 5.84 1.17 12.32
CA VAL A 28 4.55 1.84 12.08
C VAL A 28 3.41 0.84 12.21
N LYS A 29 2.43 1.18 13.04
CA LYS A 29 1.15 0.49 13.13
C LYS A 29 0.11 1.32 12.40
N ILE A 30 -0.37 0.81 11.27
CA ILE A 30 -1.48 1.41 10.52
C ILE A 30 -2.78 0.95 11.17
N THR A 31 -3.62 1.90 11.56
CA THR A 31 -4.93 1.64 12.16
C THR A 31 -6.01 1.48 11.10
N ALA A 32 -7.20 1.01 11.50
CA ALA A 32 -8.35 0.95 10.61
C ALA A 32 -8.81 2.35 10.13
N GLU A 33 -8.61 3.39 10.95
CA GLU A 33 -8.94 4.76 10.58
C GLU A 33 -7.96 5.31 9.53
N ASP A 34 -6.66 5.04 9.68
CA ASP A 34 -5.66 5.40 8.68
C ASP A 34 -5.96 4.74 7.33
N GLU A 35 -6.35 3.45 7.35
CA GLU A 35 -6.75 2.73 6.14
C GLU A 35 -8.01 3.31 5.48
N ALA A 36 -9.05 3.60 6.27
CA ALA A 36 -10.28 4.20 5.76
C ALA A 36 -10.02 5.60 5.16
N PHE A 37 -9.13 6.37 5.79
CA PHE A 37 -8.70 7.66 5.26
C PHE A 37 -8.00 7.50 3.90
N ILE A 38 -7.05 6.57 3.77
CA ILE A 38 -6.38 6.32 2.48
C ILE A 38 -7.38 5.84 1.41
N ASP A 39 -8.30 4.94 1.75
CA ASP A 39 -9.31 4.43 0.82
C ASP A 39 -10.26 5.53 0.31
N SER A 40 -10.44 6.61 1.09
CA SER A 40 -11.21 7.78 0.67
C SER A 40 -10.48 8.65 -0.37
N LEU A 41 -9.14 8.58 -0.40
CA LEU A 41 -8.31 9.31 -1.36
C LEU A 41 -8.08 8.49 -2.64
N VAL A 42 -7.91 7.17 -2.50
CA VAL A 42 -7.65 6.25 -3.61
C VAL A 42 -8.51 5.01 -3.39
N THR A 43 -9.51 4.84 -4.26
CA THR A 43 -10.41 3.68 -4.19
C THR A 43 -9.62 2.36 -4.29
N PRO A 44 -9.90 1.36 -3.44
CA PRO A 44 -9.28 0.04 -3.54
C PRO A 44 -9.40 -0.54 -4.96
N GLY A 45 -8.28 -1.09 -5.46
CA GLY A 45 -8.24 -1.60 -6.84
C GLY A 45 -7.98 -0.53 -7.91
N HIS A 46 -7.71 0.72 -7.51
CA HIS A 46 -7.35 1.80 -8.42
C HIS A 46 -5.92 2.30 -8.12
N ALA A 47 -5.21 2.77 -9.16
CA ALA A 47 -3.94 3.46 -8.98
C ALA A 47 -4.15 4.88 -8.42
N SER A 48 -3.17 5.47 -7.74
CA SER A 48 -3.28 6.87 -7.29
C SER A 48 -3.24 7.88 -8.45
N THR A 49 -2.74 7.46 -9.62
CA THR A 49 -2.74 8.28 -10.84
C THR A 49 -4.13 8.26 -11.50
N PRO A 50 -4.63 9.41 -12.00
CA PRO A 50 -5.85 9.43 -12.80
C PRO A 50 -5.75 8.50 -14.01
N GLY A 51 -6.78 7.68 -14.25
CA GLY A 51 -6.78 6.69 -15.32
C GLY A 51 -8.12 5.95 -15.43
N PHE A 52 -8.22 5.09 -16.45
CA PHE A 52 -9.36 4.21 -16.66
C PHE A 52 -9.06 2.83 -16.09
N ASN A 53 -9.98 2.29 -15.28
CA ASN A 53 -9.95 0.89 -14.86
C ASN A 53 -10.75 0.05 -15.87
N ASP A 54 -10.05 -0.84 -16.56
CA ASP A 54 -10.68 -1.77 -17.50
C ASP A 54 -11.55 -2.79 -16.76
N VAL A 55 -12.85 -2.77 -17.06
CA VAL A 55 -13.84 -3.67 -16.47
C VAL A 55 -13.55 -5.14 -16.82
N ALA A 56 -12.92 -5.40 -17.98
CA ALA A 56 -12.51 -6.75 -18.37
C ALA A 56 -11.31 -7.27 -17.56
N HIS A 57 -10.53 -6.38 -16.95
CA HIS A 57 -9.32 -6.69 -16.18
C HIS A 57 -9.39 -6.07 -14.77
N TYR A 58 -10.47 -6.39 -14.05
CA TYR A 58 -10.72 -5.87 -12.71
C TYR A 58 -9.64 -6.26 -11.69
N VAL A 59 -9.20 -5.28 -10.89
CA VAL A 59 -8.30 -5.47 -9.75
C VAL A 59 -9.09 -5.22 -8.47
N SER A 60 -9.20 -6.22 -7.60
CA SER A 60 -10.05 -6.17 -6.40
C SER A 60 -9.46 -5.41 -5.20
N GLY A 61 -8.19 -4.99 -5.27
CA GLY A 61 -7.53 -4.30 -4.16
C GLY A 61 -6.91 -5.25 -3.13
N ARG A 62 -6.85 -4.85 -1.86
CA ARG A 62 -6.19 -5.63 -0.79
C ARG A 62 -7.13 -6.68 -0.18
N LEU A 63 -6.58 -7.84 0.19
CA LEU A 63 -7.25 -8.78 1.09
C LEU A 63 -6.72 -8.56 2.51
N ALA A 64 -7.52 -7.99 3.41
CA ALA A 64 -7.09 -7.71 4.79
C ALA A 64 -6.70 -8.99 5.53
N ARG A 65 -5.71 -8.89 6.43
CA ARG A 65 -5.32 -9.99 7.32
C ARG A 65 -6.35 -10.12 8.45
N SER A 66 -6.65 -11.36 8.84
CA SER A 66 -7.46 -11.70 10.01
C SER A 66 -6.71 -11.53 11.32
#